data_AF-A0AAD6VII6-F1
#
_entry.id   AF-A0AAD6VII6-F1
#
_cell.length_a   1.000
_cell.length_b   1.000
_cell.length_c   1.000
_cell.angle_alpha   90.00
_cell.angle_beta   90.00
_cell.angle_gamma   90.00
#
_symmetry.space_group_name_H-M   'P 1'
#
loop_
_entity.id
_entity.type
_entity.pdbx_description
1 polymer ?
#
loop_
_entity_poly.entity_id
_entity_poly.type
_entity_poly.pdbx_seq_one_letter_code
_entity_poly.pdbx_strand_id
1 'polypeptide(L)'
;MSAPPTSPKSLKTAAPADGDHRKRRRNRTTQSCLNCHATKRMCDRKRPCTRCSQLGIAGNCVYEVDDPNRQGQGQGDERSRLMNRVAELEGVIREASWT
;
A
#
# COMPACT_ATOMS: atom_id res chain seq x y z
N MET A 1 -53.06 -13.93 -58.29
CA MET A 1 -53.30 -12.97 -57.20
C MET A 1 -52.64 -13.54 -55.95
N SER A 2 -51.40 -13.14 -55.67
CA SER A 2 -50.65 -13.66 -54.52
C SER A 2 -50.17 -12.47 -53.70
N ALA A 3 -50.70 -12.36 -52.49
CA ALA A 3 -50.38 -11.30 -51.54
C ALA A 3 -48.97 -11.51 -50.94
N PRO A 4 -48.26 -10.43 -50.57
CA PRO A 4 -46.94 -10.51 -49.95
C PRO A 4 -47.01 -10.95 -48.47
N PRO A 5 -46.02 -11.70 -47.96
CA PRO A 5 -45.96 -12.05 -46.55
C PRO A 5 -45.54 -10.84 -45.71
N THR A 6 -46.35 -10.50 -44.70
CA THR A 6 -46.06 -9.45 -43.72
C THR A 6 -45.07 -9.96 -42.66
N SER A 7 -43.90 -9.32 -42.59
CA SER A 7 -42.86 -9.58 -41.58
C SER A 7 -43.36 -9.31 -40.15
N PRO A 8 -43.18 -10.24 -39.19
CA PRO A 8 -43.40 -9.94 -37.78
C PRO A 8 -42.24 -9.09 -37.24
N LYS A 9 -42.59 -7.91 -36.69
CA LYS A 9 -41.65 -6.98 -36.05
C LYS A 9 -41.06 -7.65 -34.80
N SER A 10 -39.75 -7.79 -34.78
CA SER A 10 -38.96 -8.33 -33.67
C SER A 10 -39.18 -7.49 -32.39
N LEU A 11 -39.84 -8.07 -31.39
CA LEU A 11 -39.96 -7.48 -30.05
C LEU A 11 -38.55 -7.38 -29.46
N LYS A 12 -38.04 -6.16 -29.36
CA LYS A 12 -36.88 -5.85 -28.54
C LYS A 12 -37.32 -5.98 -27.08
N THR A 13 -37.01 -7.10 -26.45
CA THR A 13 -37.10 -7.26 -25.00
C THR A 13 -36.18 -6.22 -24.36
N ALA A 14 -36.78 -5.16 -23.82
CA ALA A 14 -36.07 -4.21 -22.98
C ALA A 14 -35.59 -4.96 -21.73
N ALA A 15 -34.28 -5.17 -21.63
CA ALA A 15 -33.66 -5.59 -20.39
C ALA A 15 -33.93 -4.51 -19.31
N PRO A 16 -34.19 -4.88 -18.05
CA PRO A 16 -34.33 -3.89 -17.00
C PRO A 16 -32.96 -3.22 -16.79
N ALA A 17 -32.88 -1.96 -17.21
CA ALA A 17 -31.81 -1.06 -16.83
C ALA A 17 -32.06 -0.63 -15.38
N ASP A 18 -31.77 -1.51 -14.43
CA ASP A 18 -31.64 -1.15 -13.02
C ASP A 18 -30.27 -1.62 -12.51
N GLY A 19 -29.24 -1.11 -13.17
CA GLY A 19 -27.89 -1.12 -12.63
C GLY A 19 -27.80 0.01 -11.63
N ASP A 20 -28.05 -0.30 -10.35
CA ASP A 20 -27.83 0.61 -9.24
C ASP A 20 -26.46 1.29 -9.42
N HIS A 21 -26.49 2.60 -9.70
CA HIS A 21 -25.31 3.46 -9.77
C HIS A 21 -24.67 3.68 -8.39
N ARG A 22 -24.98 2.87 -7.37
CA ARG A 22 -24.11 2.62 -6.22
C ARG A 22 -22.74 2.27 -6.76
N LYS A 23 -21.96 3.34 -6.92
CA LYS A 23 -20.62 3.37 -7.46
C LYS A 23 -19.85 2.26 -6.78
N ARG A 24 -19.71 1.14 -7.50
CA ARG A 24 -19.00 -0.04 -7.01
C ARG A 24 -17.73 0.46 -6.34
N ARG A 25 -17.56 0.11 -5.06
CA ARG A 25 -16.46 0.60 -4.23
C ARG A 25 -15.19 0.46 -5.07
N ARG A 26 -14.59 1.60 -5.45
CA ARG A 26 -13.39 1.58 -6.29
C ARG A 26 -12.35 0.82 -5.50
N ASN A 27 -11.83 -0.26 -6.07
CA ASN A 27 -10.86 -1.16 -5.46
C ASN A 27 -9.46 -0.51 -5.36
N ARG A 28 -9.41 0.78 -5.02
CA ARG A 28 -8.21 1.61 -4.96
C ARG A 28 -7.68 1.61 -3.53
N THR A 29 -6.44 1.18 -3.38
CA THR A 29 -5.69 1.20 -2.13
C THR A 29 -5.54 2.62 -1.57
N THR A 30 -5.59 2.72 -0.24
CA THR A 30 -5.35 3.97 0.46
C THR A 30 -3.90 4.43 0.27
N GLN A 31 -3.69 5.69 -0.13
CA GLN A 31 -2.34 6.23 -0.37
C GLN A 31 -1.63 6.75 0.89
N SER A 32 -2.36 7.02 1.96
CA SER A 32 -1.83 7.38 3.28
C SER A 32 -1.55 6.13 4.11
N CYS A 33 -0.63 6.20 5.08
CA CYS A 33 -0.49 5.13 6.08
C CYS A 33 -1.80 4.96 6.86
N LEU A 34 -2.03 3.76 7.38
CA LEU A 34 -3.25 3.36 8.10
C LEU A 34 -3.49 4.23 9.33
N ASN A 35 -2.43 4.62 10.05
CA ASN A 35 -2.55 5.50 11.21
C ASN A 35 -3.01 6.91 10.82
N CYS A 36 -2.41 7.52 9.79
CA CYS A 36 -2.84 8.83 9.30
C CYS A 36 -4.23 8.76 8.66
N HIS A 37 -4.58 7.65 8.01
CA HIS A 37 -5.91 7.40 7.46
C HIS A 37 -6.97 7.36 8.57
N ALA A 38 -6.74 6.54 9.62
CA ALA A 38 -7.65 6.40 10.76
C ALA A 38 -7.82 7.72 11.53
N THR A 39 -6.73 8.45 11.74
CA THR A 39 -6.73 9.75 12.44
C THR A 39 -7.08 10.94 11.54
N LYS A 40 -7.37 10.70 10.25
CA LYS A 40 -7.68 11.72 9.23
C LYS A 40 -6.63 12.86 9.18
N ARG A 41 -5.35 12.52 9.27
CA ARG A 41 -4.22 13.46 9.21
C ARG A 41 -3.52 13.41 7.84
N MET A 42 -2.86 14.51 7.49
CA MET A 42 -2.01 14.57 6.29
C MET A 42 -0.84 13.59 6.42
N CYS A 43 -0.60 12.82 5.36
CA CYS A 43 0.47 11.84 5.26
C CYS A 43 1.39 12.20 4.09
N ASP A 44 2.67 12.38 4.36
CA ASP A 44 3.73 12.66 3.39
C ASP A 44 4.18 11.43 2.60
N ARG A 45 3.61 10.25 2.90
CA ARG A 45 3.80 8.97 2.18
C ARG A 45 5.23 8.44 2.16
N LYS A 46 6.14 9.02 2.94
CA LYS A 46 7.43 8.42 3.28
C LYS A 46 7.20 7.22 4.20
N ARG A 47 8.19 6.34 4.32
CA ARG A 47 8.13 5.14 5.17
C ARG A 47 9.33 5.08 6.11
N PRO A 48 9.11 5.15 7.43
CA PRO A 48 7.89 5.67 8.08
C PRO A 48 7.61 7.12 7.64
N CYS A 49 6.33 7.55 7.66
CA CYS A 49 5.99 8.91 7.26
C CYS A 49 6.50 9.90 8.30
N THR A 50 6.88 11.12 7.90
CA THR A 50 7.50 12.14 8.76
C THR A 50 6.72 12.34 10.06
N ARG A 51 5.39 12.40 9.99
CA ARG A 51 4.56 12.57 11.19
C ARG A 51 4.66 11.39 12.15
N CYS A 52 4.61 10.16 11.65
CA CYS A 52 4.74 8.99 12.51
C CYS A 52 6.15 8.89 13.11
N SER A 53 7.19 9.30 12.36
CA SER A 53 8.56 9.38 12.85
C SER A 53 8.70 10.42 13.97
N GLN A 54 8.19 11.64 13.77
CA GLN A 54 8.27 12.72 14.77
C GLN A 54 7.50 12.41 16.05
N LEU A 55 6.38 11.68 15.94
CA LEU A 55 5.59 11.25 17.09
C LEU A 55 6.14 10.01 17.79
N GLY A 56 7.24 9.41 17.29
CA GLY A 56 7.80 8.18 17.86
C GLY A 56 6.93 6.93 17.65
N ILE A 57 5.94 7.00 16.76
CA ILE A 57 5.00 5.90 16.45
C ILE A 57 5.30 5.27 15.09
N ALA A 58 6.57 5.29 14.67
CA ALA A 58 7.02 4.72 13.40
C ALA A 58 6.63 3.24 13.25
N GLY A 59 6.60 2.47 14.34
CA GLY A 59 6.15 1.06 14.35
C GLY A 59 4.67 0.87 13.98
N ASN A 60 3.84 1.91 14.14
CA ASN A 60 2.42 1.90 13.76
C ASN A 60 2.20 2.50 12.36
N CYS A 61 3.26 2.91 11.66
CA CYS A 61 3.19 3.51 10.33
C CYS A 61 3.12 2.43 9.24
N VAL A 62 1.98 1.74 9.18
CA VAL A 62 1.73 0.64 8.23
C VAL A 62 0.91 1.14 7.03
N TYR A 63 1.08 0.53 5.87
CA TYR A 63 0.27 0.78 4.68
C TYR A 63 -0.36 -0.54 4.22
N GLU A 64 -1.46 -0.46 3.48
CA GLU A 64 -2.25 -1.62 3.04
C GLU A 64 -1.51 -2.51 2.01
N VAL A 65 -0.49 -1.97 1.34
CA VAL A 65 0.38 -2.69 0.39
C VAL A 65 1.81 -2.31 0.69
N ASP A 66 2.69 -3.28 0.93
CA ASP A 66 4.13 -3.07 1.04
C ASP A 66 4.76 -3.04 -0.35
N ASP A 67 5.18 -1.85 -0.78
CA ASP A 67 5.97 -1.67 -2.00
C ASP A 67 7.45 -1.77 -1.62
N PRO A 68 8.15 -2.88 -1.96
CA PRO A 68 9.53 -3.12 -1.53
C PRO A 68 10.50 -2.09 -2.11
N ASN A 69 10.17 -1.47 -3.25
CA ASN A 69 10.99 -0.44 -3.88
C ASN A 69 10.92 0.91 -3.14
N ARG A 70 10.01 1.06 -2.17
CA ARG A 70 9.84 2.27 -1.35
C ARG A 70 10.37 2.14 0.08
N GLN A 71 10.90 0.98 0.45
CA GLN A 71 11.68 0.81 1.68
C GLN A 71 13.01 1.52 1.44
N GLY A 72 13.27 2.58 2.20
CA GLY A 72 14.24 3.63 1.87
C GLY A 72 15.60 3.11 1.38
N GLN A 73 16.06 3.69 0.27
CA GLN A 73 17.30 3.38 -0.48
C GLN A 73 18.61 3.60 0.31
N GLY A 74 18.58 3.67 1.64
CA GLY A 74 19.76 3.80 2.51
C GLY A 74 19.69 2.96 3.78
N GLN A 75 18.57 2.27 4.05
CA GLN A 75 18.44 1.43 5.25
C GLN A 75 19.28 0.16 5.14
N GLY A 76 19.46 -0.36 3.93
CA GLY A 76 20.34 -1.51 3.67
C GLY A 76 21.81 -1.18 3.95
N ASP A 77 22.26 -0.01 3.51
CA ASP A 77 23.65 0.44 3.69
C ASP A 77 23.96 0.72 5.15
N GLU A 78 23.06 1.42 5.85
CA GLU A 78 23.21 1.71 7.27
C GLU A 78 23.17 0.43 8.11
N ARG A 79 22.24 -0.49 7.83
CA ARG A 79 22.19 -1.79 8.51
C ARG A 79 23.48 -2.56 8.32
N SER A 80 24.02 -2.59 7.12
CA SER A 80 25.27 -3.31 6.82
C SER A 80 26.46 -2.70 7.55
N ARG A 81 26.56 -1.36 7.58
CA ARG A 81 27.59 -0.64 8.34
C ARG A 81 27.50 -0.91 9.84
N LEU A 82 26.29 -0.89 10.40
CA LEU A 82 26.06 -1.18 11.82
C LEU A 82 26.42 -2.62 12.17
N MET A 83 26.03 -3.59 11.34
CA MET A 83 26.38 -5.00 11.57
C MET A 83 27.89 -5.23 11.54
N ASN A 84 28.60 -4.62 10.59
CA ASN A 84 30.07 -4.67 10.55
C ASN A 84 30.70 -4.05 11.80
N ARG A 85 30.19 -2.90 12.25
CA ARG A 85 30.70 -2.25 13.45
C ARG A 85 30.44 -3.07 14.72
N VAL A 86 29.27 -3.71 14.82
CA VAL A 86 28.94 -4.62 15.93
C VAL A 86 29.92 -5.80 15.94
N ALA A 87 30.16 -6.44 14.80
CA ALA A 87 31.09 -7.57 14.71
C ALA A 87 32.53 -7.20 15.10
N GLU A 88 33.01 -6.02 14.68
CA GLU A 88 34.32 -5.48 15.08
C GLU A 88 34.41 -5.29 16.61
N LEU A 89 33.39 -4.64 17.20
CA LEU A 89 33.33 -4.39 18.64
C LEU A 89 33.25 -5.68 19.46
N GLU A 90 32.47 -6.65 19.00
CA GLU A 90 32.38 -7.98 19.63
C GLU A 90 33.73 -8.71 19.59
N GLY A 91 34.54 -8.50 18.55
CA GLY A 91 35.91 -9.00 18.47
C GLY A 91 36.82 -8.42 19.55
N VAL A 92 36.83 -7.10 19.67
CA VAL A 92 37.64 -6.38 20.68
C VAL A 92 37.25 -6.79 22.10
N ILE A 93 35.94 -6.90 22.39
CA ILE A 93 35.45 -7.32 23.70
C ILE A 93 35.95 -8.72 24.03
N ARG A 94 35.90 -9.65 23.06
CA ARG A 94 36.33 -11.03 23.27
C ARG A 94 37.82 -11.14 23.58
N GLU A 95 38.65 -10.35 22.90
CA GLU A 95 40.09 -10.29 23.14
C GLU A 95 40.42 -9.64 24.49
N ALA A 96 39.79 -8.51 24.82
CA ALA A 96 39.94 -7.81 26.09
C ALA A 96 39.40 -8.60 27.30
N SER A 97 38.53 -9.59 27.08
CA SER A 97 38.01 -10.46 28.14
C SER A 97 38.98 -11.56 28.57
N TRP A 98 40.12 -11.73 27.86
CA TRP A 98 41.17 -12.70 28.18
C TRP A 98 42.43 -12.07 28.79
N THR A 99 42.46 -10.75 28.95
CA THR A 99 43.51 -9.97 29.63
C THR A 99 43.02 -9.45 30.97
#